data_AF-A0A3P6LYV3-F1
#
_entry.id   AF-A0A3P6LYV3-F1
#
_cell.length_a   1.000
_cell.length_b   1.000
_cell.length_c   1.000
_cell.angle_alpha   90.00
_cell.angle_beta   90.00
_cell.angle_gamma   90.00
#
_symmetry.space_group_name_H-M   'P 1'
#
loop_
_entity.id
_entity.type
_entity.pdbx_description
1 polymer ?
#
loop_
_entity_poly.entity_id
_entity_poly.type
_entity_poly.pdbx_seq_one_letter_code
_entity_poly.pdbx_strand_id
1 'polypeptide(L)'
;MSQFLRVIPRISALEVVMQPLLDTGVPREACAAKAARLLTRLNVPERLWHLAPSTFSGGEQQRVNIARGFIVDYPILAARRTYRLAGRQKQRRGGGTDSRSQSPWRSHRRHLP
;
A
#
# COMPACT_ATOMS: atom_id res chain seq x y z
N MET A 1 2.90 13.57 -29.57
CA MET A 1 3.40 14.01 -28.25
C MET A 1 2.19 14.23 -27.35
N SER A 2 2.00 13.41 -26.31
CA SER A 2 0.87 13.58 -25.40
C SER A 2 1.27 14.49 -24.24
N GLN A 3 0.83 15.75 -24.25
CA GLN A 3 0.87 16.58 -23.05
C GLN A 3 -0.45 16.39 -22.31
N PHE A 4 -0.45 15.51 -21.32
CA PHE A 4 -1.55 15.40 -20.37
C PHE A 4 -1.39 16.49 -19.31
N LEU A 5 -2.38 17.38 -19.23
CA LEU A 5 -2.56 18.30 -18.10
C LEU A 5 -2.89 17.45 -16.86
N ARG A 6 -1.93 17.31 -15.94
CA ARG A 6 -2.21 16.77 -14.62
C ARG A 6 -2.95 17.83 -13.82
N VAL A 7 -4.26 17.65 -13.67
CA VAL A 7 -5.08 18.45 -12.76
C VAL A 7 -4.52 18.27 -11.35
N ILE A 8 -3.96 19.34 -10.79
CA ILE A 8 -3.47 19.32 -9.41
C ILE A 8 -4.70 19.44 -8.49
N PRO A 9 -5.01 18.43 -7.65
CA PRO A 9 -6.10 18.53 -6.69
C PRO A 9 -5.85 19.73 -5.76
N ARG A 10 -6.82 20.65 -5.71
CA ARG A 10 -6.76 21.92 -4.96
C ARG A 10 -7.06 21.75 -3.47
N ILE A 11 -6.81 20.57 -2.92
CA ILE A 11 -7.08 20.29 -1.50
C ILE A 11 -5.91 20.83 -0.70
N SER A 12 -6.22 21.71 0.25
CA SER A 12 -5.20 22.35 1.07
C SER A 12 -4.52 21.36 2.02
N ALA A 13 -3.28 21.64 2.44
CA ALA A 13 -2.59 20.79 3.42
C ALA A 13 -3.36 20.65 4.74
N LEU A 14 -4.02 21.72 5.17
CA LEU A 14 -4.88 21.68 6.35
C LEU A 14 -6.06 20.72 6.17
N GLU A 15 -6.68 20.72 4.99
CA GLU A 15 -7.77 19.79 4.66
C GLU A 15 -7.29 18.33 4.55
N VAL A 16 -6.11 18.10 3.96
CA VAL A 16 -5.52 16.76 3.89
C VAL A 16 -5.25 16.19 5.28
N VAL A 17 -4.78 17.04 6.20
CA VAL A 17 -4.48 16.65 7.57
C VAL A 17 -5.76 16.48 8.39
N MET A 18 -6.79 17.31 8.20
CA MET A 18 -8.05 17.19 8.96
C MET A 18 -8.90 15.97 8.56
N GLN A 19 -8.75 15.47 7.33
CA GLN A 19 -9.62 14.44 6.76
C GLN A 19 -9.83 13.21 7.66
N PRO A 20 -8.77 12.59 8.24
CA PRO A 20 -8.95 11.41 9.09
C PRO A 20 -9.79 11.68 10.35
N LEU A 21 -9.74 12.90 10.92
CA LEU A 21 -10.61 13.26 12.06
C LEU A 21 -12.05 13.52 11.62
N LEU A 22 -12.25 14.10 10.43
CA LEU A 22 -13.60 14.29 9.89
C LEU A 22 -14.28 12.94 9.66
N ASP A 23 -13.52 11.95 9.18
CA ASP A 23 -13.99 10.58 8.98
C ASP A 23 -14.42 9.92 10.32
N THR A 24 -13.91 10.40 11.46
CA THR A 24 -14.35 9.96 12.80
C THR A 24 -15.58 10.70 13.35
N GLY A 25 -16.11 11.68 12.61
CA GLY A 25 -17.29 12.46 13.01
C GLY A 25 -16.99 13.66 13.93
N VAL A 26 -15.72 14.07 14.04
CA VAL A 26 -15.36 15.26 14.84
C VAL A 26 -15.75 16.54 14.08
N PRO A 27 -16.27 17.58 14.77
CA PRO A 27 -16.64 18.84 14.13
C PRO A 27 -15.46 19.50 13.41
N ARG A 28 -15.73 20.09 12.24
CA ARG A 28 -14.69 20.68 11.37
C ARG A 28 -13.81 21.71 12.07
N GLU A 29 -14.37 22.55 12.94
CA GLU A 29 -13.60 23.54 13.70
C GLU A 29 -12.59 22.89 14.65
N ALA A 30 -13.00 21.85 15.35
CA ALA A 30 -12.12 21.08 16.24
C ALA A 30 -11.02 20.37 15.43
N CYS A 31 -11.36 19.81 14.26
CA CYS A 31 -10.38 19.20 13.35
C CYS A 31 -9.37 20.23 12.85
N ALA A 32 -9.82 21.40 12.43
CA ALA A 32 -8.96 22.48 11.95
C ALA A 32 -8.00 22.97 13.05
N ALA A 33 -8.50 23.15 14.27
CA ALA A 33 -7.67 23.54 15.41
C ALA A 33 -6.59 22.48 15.75
N LYS A 34 -6.94 21.18 15.74
CA LYS A 34 -5.98 20.09 15.98
C LYS A 34 -4.96 19.98 14.84
N ALA A 35 -5.40 20.11 13.58
CA ALA A 35 -4.54 20.09 12.39
C ALA A 35 -3.52 21.23 12.41
N ALA A 36 -3.97 22.47 12.68
CA ALA A 36 -3.10 23.64 12.77
C ALA A 36 -2.00 23.47 13.84
N ARG A 37 -2.38 22.97 15.04
CA ARG A 37 -1.43 22.69 16.12
C ARG A 37 -0.37 21.66 15.71
N LEU A 38 -0.76 20.59 15.02
CA LEU A 38 0.18 19.56 14.57
C LEU A 38 1.12 20.07 13.48
N LEU A 39 0.58 20.79 12.48
CA LEU A 39 1.39 21.40 11.43
C LEU A 39 2.40 22.40 11.99
N THR A 40 2.00 23.21 12.97
CA THR A 40 2.88 24.13 13.69
C THR A 40 4.00 23.38 14.40
N ARG A 41 3.66 22.30 15.14
CA ARG A 41 4.63 21.48 15.88
C ARG A 41 5.62 20.76 14.96
N LEU A 42 5.24 20.50 13.72
CA LEU A 42 6.08 19.88 12.69
C LEU A 42 6.77 20.92 11.80
N ASN A 43 6.85 22.19 12.22
CA ASN A 43 7.50 23.27 11.48
C ASN A 43 7.04 23.33 10.01
N VAL A 44 5.74 23.19 9.77
CA VAL A 44 5.13 23.45 8.45
C VAL A 44 4.65 24.90 8.46
N PRO A 45 5.26 25.79 7.64
CA PRO A 45 4.89 27.20 7.62
C PRO A 45 3.40 27.43 7.32
N GLU A 46 2.78 28.38 8.01
CA GLU A 46 1.35 28.71 7.86
C GLU A 46 0.96 29.09 6.42
N ARG A 47 1.87 29.75 5.69
CA ARG A 47 1.69 30.08 4.25
C ARG A 47 1.39 28.85 3.39
N LEU A 48 1.83 27.66 3.81
CA LEU A 48 1.60 26.41 3.08
C LEU A 48 0.27 25.76 3.43
N TRP A 49 -0.39 26.14 4.53
CA TRP A 49 -1.57 25.41 5.02
C TRP A 49 -2.74 25.44 4.04
N HIS A 50 -2.86 26.53 3.27
CA HIS A 50 -3.88 26.73 2.24
C HIS A 50 -3.48 26.19 0.86
N LEU A 51 -2.22 25.79 0.69
CA LEU A 51 -1.68 25.30 -0.58
C LEU A 51 -1.82 23.78 -0.68
N ALA A 52 -1.83 23.28 -1.91
CA ALA A 52 -1.87 21.85 -2.17
C ALA A 52 -0.52 21.20 -1.81
N PRO A 53 -0.48 20.11 -1.02
CA PRO A 53 0.77 19.44 -0.62
C PRO A 53 1.64 18.98 -1.78
N SER A 54 1.05 18.74 -2.94
CA SER A 54 1.76 18.40 -4.20
C SER A 54 2.75 19.48 -4.65
N THR A 55 2.61 20.72 -4.17
CA THR A 55 3.49 21.84 -4.48
C THR A 55 4.67 21.97 -3.51
N PHE A 56 4.70 21.17 -2.44
CA PHE A 56 5.70 21.32 -1.37
C PHE A 56 6.98 20.57 -1.69
N SER A 57 8.08 20.93 -1.02
CA SER A 57 9.29 20.13 -1.03
C SER A 57 9.04 18.72 -0.45
N GLY A 58 9.87 17.74 -0.81
CA GLY A 58 9.71 16.37 -0.30
C GLY A 58 9.71 16.28 1.24
N GLY A 59 10.54 17.09 1.90
CA GLY A 59 10.57 17.16 3.36
C GLY A 59 9.30 17.77 3.97
N GLU A 60 8.71 18.78 3.34
CA GLU A 60 7.43 19.36 3.76
C GLU A 60 6.27 18.37 3.54
N GLN A 61 6.25 17.66 2.40
CA GLN A 61 5.28 16.59 2.13
C GLN A 61 5.36 15.49 3.19
N GLN A 62 6.57 15.09 3.59
CA GLN A 62 6.77 14.12 4.66
C GLN A 62 6.18 14.60 5.98
N ARG A 63 6.40 15.87 6.36
CA ARG A 63 5.86 16.44 7.60
C ARG A 63 4.33 16.52 7.58
N VAL A 64 3.71 16.85 6.44
CA VAL A 64 2.25 16.79 6.27
C VAL A 64 1.72 15.36 6.43
N ASN A 65 2.39 14.37 5.83
CA ASN A 65 2.00 12.96 5.97
C ASN A 65 2.12 12.45 7.41
N ILE A 66 3.18 12.86 8.12
CA ILE A 66 3.34 12.60 9.55
C ILE A 66 2.18 13.22 10.33
N ALA A 67 1.86 14.50 10.10
CA ALA A 67 0.74 15.18 10.77
C ALA A 67 -0.58 14.42 10.58
N ARG A 68 -0.87 14.00 9.35
CA ARG A 68 -2.07 13.23 8.99
C ARG A 68 -2.13 11.87 9.68
N GLY A 69 -1.00 11.22 9.94
CA GLY A 69 -0.95 9.94 10.66
C GLY A 69 -1.14 10.09 12.18
N PHE A 70 -0.74 11.22 12.74
CA PHE A 70 -0.82 11.50 14.19
C PHE A 70 -2.08 12.25 14.62
N ILE A 71 -2.90 12.71 13.67
CA ILE A 71 -4.05 13.53 14.01
C ILE A 71 -5.21 12.73 14.63
N VAL A 72 -5.37 11.48 14.21
CA VAL A 72 -6.26 10.52 14.85
C VAL A 72 -5.41 9.70 15.80
N ASP A 73 -5.84 9.63 17.05
CA ASP A 73 -5.21 8.80 18.07
C ASP A 73 -5.56 7.33 17.78
N TYR A 74 -4.95 6.76 16.74
CA TYR A 74 -5.04 5.33 16.48
C TYR A 74 -4.22 4.61 17.56
N PRO A 75 -4.80 3.69 18.36
CA PRO A 75 -4.00 2.77 19.14
C PRO A 75 -3.12 2.00 18.15
N ILE A 76 -1.81 2.21 18.24
CA ILE A 76 -0.81 1.80 17.25
C ILE A 76 -0.73 0.27 17.22
N LEU A 77 -1.58 -0.39 16.43
CA LEU A 77 -1.44 -1.81 16.12
C LEU A 77 -2.21 -2.24 14.85
N ALA A 78 -1.94 -1.63 13.70
CA ALA A 78 -2.44 -2.17 12.43
C ALA A 78 -1.45 -1.95 11.26
N ALA A 79 -0.17 -2.25 11.50
CA ALA A 79 0.83 -2.34 10.44
C ALA A 79 1.40 -3.76 10.31
N ARG A 80 0.53 -4.77 10.26
CA ARG A 80 0.90 -6.07 9.68
C ARG A 80 0.33 -6.17 8.27
N ARG A 81 1.09 -5.60 7.34
CA ARG A 81 1.14 -5.93 5.91
C ARG A 81 0.77 -7.41 5.65
N THR A 82 -0.46 -7.74 5.26
CA THR A 82 -0.81 -9.04 4.66
C THR A 82 -0.77 -8.92 3.14
N TYR A 83 0.43 -9.00 2.54
CA TYR A 83 0.53 -9.39 1.12
C TYR A 83 1.18 -10.76 1.05
N ARG A 84 0.33 -11.77 0.83
CA ARG A 84 0.67 -12.91 -0.01
C ARG A 84 -0.58 -13.70 -0.36
N LEU A 85 -1.44 -13.15 -1.21
CA LEU A 85 -2.40 -13.95 -1.98
C LEU A 85 -2.52 -13.34 -3.38
N ALA A 86 -1.69 -13.82 -4.31
CA ALA A 86 -2.07 -14.01 -5.71
C ALA A 86 -0.93 -14.69 -6.48
N GLY A 87 -1.16 -15.97 -6.83
CA GLY A 87 -0.68 -16.52 -8.09
C GLY A 87 0.50 -17.51 -8.04
N ARG A 88 0.20 -18.80 -7.90
CA ARG A 88 0.65 -19.78 -8.91
C ARG A 88 -0.20 -21.06 -8.91
N GLN A 89 -1.21 -21.01 -9.77
CA GLN A 89 -1.58 -22.03 -10.77
C GLN A 89 -1.70 -23.51 -10.34
N LYS A 90 -2.98 -23.90 -10.24
CA LYS A 90 -3.53 -25.25 -10.23
C LYS A 90 -3.16 -26.00 -11.52
N GLN A 91 -2.24 -26.98 -11.45
CA GLN A 91 -2.14 -28.05 -12.43
C GLN A 91 -2.77 -29.31 -11.83
N ARG A 92 -4.07 -29.51 -12.10
CA ARG A 92 -4.73 -30.82 -11.99
C ARG A 92 -4.64 -31.49 -13.35
N ARG A 93 -4.03 -32.68 -13.43
CA ARG A 93 -4.48 -33.89 -14.16
C ARG A 93 -3.72 -35.06 -13.49
N GLY A 94 -4.40 -35.92 -12.73
CA GLY A 94 -5.01 -37.17 -13.23
C GLY A 94 -3.92 -38.23 -13.24
N GLY A 95 -3.88 -39.23 -12.37
CA GLY A 95 -4.91 -40.24 -12.11
C GLY A 95 -4.30 -41.59 -12.49
N GLY A 96 -4.50 -42.63 -11.68
CA GLY A 96 -4.16 -44.01 -12.05
C GLY A 96 -3.06 -44.66 -11.23
N THR A 97 -3.44 -45.15 -10.07
CA THR A 97 -2.96 -46.44 -9.54
C THR A 97 -3.25 -47.52 -10.59
N ASP A 98 -2.27 -48.32 -11.02
CA ASP A 98 -2.30 -49.77 -10.81
C ASP A 98 -0.98 -50.44 -11.19
N SER A 99 -0.58 -51.33 -10.30
CA SER A 99 0.46 -52.33 -10.41
C SER A 99 -0.11 -53.59 -11.05
N ARG A 100 0.40 -54.03 -12.21
CA ARG A 100 0.53 -55.45 -12.65
C ARG A 100 0.79 -55.56 -14.15
N SER A 101 1.46 -56.67 -14.49
CA SER A 101 1.43 -57.35 -15.79
C SER A 101 2.43 -56.80 -16.84
N GLN A 102 3.61 -57.43 -16.95
CA GLN A 102 3.94 -58.46 -17.95
C GLN A 102 4.06 -57.88 -19.37
N SER A 103 5.26 -57.76 -19.93
CA SER A 103 5.94 -58.78 -20.78
C SER A 103 6.31 -58.09 -22.13
N PRO A 104 7.03 -58.71 -23.10
CA PRO A 104 8.27 -59.50 -23.00
C PRO A 104 9.28 -59.20 -24.16
N TRP A 105 10.52 -59.69 -24.02
CA TRP A 105 11.55 -59.94 -25.06
C TRP A 105 12.25 -58.79 -25.82
N ARG A 106 13.56 -58.64 -25.57
CA ARG A 106 14.68 -58.71 -26.56
C ARG A 106 15.98 -58.82 -25.75
N SER A 107 16.60 -59.99 -25.63
CA SER A 107 17.67 -60.53 -26.51
C SER A 107 18.81 -59.52 -26.75
N HIS A 108 20.10 -59.81 -26.64
CA HIS A 108 20.85 -61.07 -26.51
C HIS A 108 22.32 -60.71 -26.21
N ARG A 109 22.98 -61.53 -25.37
CA ARG A 109 24.39 -61.98 -25.37
C ARG A 109 25.51 -61.06 -25.92
N ARG A 110 26.58 -60.95 -25.11
CA ARG A 110 27.96 -61.43 -25.39
C ARG A 110 28.79 -61.26 -24.10
N HIS A 111 29.07 -62.35 -23.39
CA HIS A 111 30.30 -63.18 -23.40
C HIS A 111 31.56 -62.48 -22.88
N LEU A 112 32.04 -63.04 -21.75
CA LEU A 112 33.36 -62.96 -21.10
C LEU A 112 34.51 -63.27 -22.08
N PRO A 113 35.76 -62.89 -21.76
CA PRO A 113 36.58 -63.61 -20.76
C PRO A 113 36.74 -62.90 -19.41
#